data_AF-A0A6M0AV94-F1
#
_entry.id   AF-A0A6M0AV94-F1
#
_cell.length_a   1.000
_cell.length_b   1.000
_cell.length_c   1.000
_cell.angle_alpha   90.00
_cell.angle_beta   90.00
_cell.angle_gamma   90.00
#
_symmetry.space_group_name_H-M   'P 1'
#
loop_
_entity.id
_entity.type
_entity.pdbx_description
1 polymer ?
#
loop_
_entity_poly.entity_id
_entity_poly.type
_entity_poly.pdbx_seq_one_letter_code
_entity_poly.pdbx_strand_id
1 'polypeptide(L)'
;MSMNIRRWLSVMLVVLALVIAGCSGSTSNSTESSTPENNPTPAETTSNPQFSNLPRLDKKATVELRVKGSPITIEVDGTNAPITAGNFVDLVDKGVYDGLVFHRVVREPQPFVVQGGDPQG
;
A
#
# COMPACT_ATOMS: atom_id res chain seq x y z
N MET A 1 -8.95 43.67 -30.48
CA MET A 1 -9.81 43.49 -29.29
C MET A 1 -8.99 43.77 -28.04
N SER A 2 -9.20 44.91 -27.39
CA SER A 2 -8.55 45.25 -26.11
C SER A 2 -9.24 44.50 -24.97
N MET A 3 -8.69 43.36 -24.58
CA MET A 3 -9.25 42.55 -23.50
C MET A 3 -9.01 43.26 -22.17
N ASN A 4 -10.09 43.61 -21.47
CA ASN A 4 -10.06 44.48 -20.29
C ASN A 4 -9.43 43.77 -19.07
N ILE A 5 -8.10 43.75 -18.99
CA ILE A 5 -7.31 43.04 -17.98
C ILE A 5 -7.74 43.35 -16.53
N ARG A 6 -8.19 44.58 -16.27
CA ARG A 6 -8.77 45.01 -14.98
C ARG A 6 -9.98 44.16 -14.56
N ARG A 7 -10.87 43.79 -15.48
CA ARG A 7 -12.06 42.97 -15.17
C ARG A 7 -11.67 41.53 -14.81
N TRP A 8 -10.63 40.99 -15.46
CA TRP A 8 -10.10 39.65 -15.14
C TRP A 8 -9.37 39.62 -13.79
N LEU A 9 -8.58 40.65 -13.47
CA LEU A 9 -7.97 40.81 -12.14
C LEU A 9 -9.01 40.90 -11.03
N SER A 10 -10.11 41.65 -11.22
CA SER A 10 -11.21 41.70 -10.26
C SER A 10 -11.90 40.34 -10.06
N VAL A 11 -12.13 39.57 -11.13
CA VAL A 11 -12.75 38.24 -11.04
C VAL A 11 -11.84 37.22 -10.35
N MET A 12 -10.54 37.21 -10.66
CA MET A 12 -9.55 36.37 -9.96
C MET A 12 -9.47 36.69 -8.47
N LEU A 13 -9.47 37.97 -8.10
CA LEU A 13 -9.39 38.39 -6.70
C LEU A 13 -10.64 38.01 -5.88
N VAL A 14 -11.83 38.04 -6.50
CA VAL A 14 -13.08 37.57 -5.86
C VAL A 14 -13.11 36.04 -5.72
N VAL A 15 -12.63 35.29 -6.72
CA VAL A 15 -12.56 33.82 -6.64
C VAL A 15 -11.54 33.35 -5.59
N LEU A 16 -10.40 34.02 -5.47
CA LEU A 16 -9.39 33.71 -4.45
C LEU A 16 -9.90 33.93 -3.01
N ALA A 17 -10.70 34.98 -2.79
CA ALA A 17 -11.30 35.26 -1.49
C ALA A 17 -12.31 34.19 -1.04
N LEU A 18 -12.98 33.52 -1.97
CA LEU A 18 -13.98 32.48 -1.70
C LEU A 18 -13.39 31.15 -1.19
N VAL A 19 -12.10 30.89 -1.44
CA VAL A 19 -11.42 29.64 -1.06
C VAL A 19 -10.96 29.64 0.41
N ILE A 20 -10.82 30.81 1.03
CA ILE A 20 -10.24 30.96 2.39
C ILE A 20 -11.30 30.80 3.51
N ALA A 21 -12.58 30.86 3.18
CA ALA A 21 -13.69 30.84 4.15
C ALA A 21 -14.21 29.43 4.52
N GLY A 22 -13.36 28.39 4.41
CA GLY A 22 -13.76 26.98 4.49
C GLY A 22 -13.12 26.16 5.62
N CYS A 23 -13.31 26.54 6.89
CA CYS A 23 -13.09 25.66 8.05
C CYS A 23 -13.75 26.20 9.33
N SER A 24 -14.69 25.45 9.92
CA SER A 24 -15.19 25.63 11.29
C SER A 24 -15.05 24.31 12.05
N GLY A 25 -14.62 24.36 13.32
CA GLY A 25 -14.45 23.18 14.19
C GLY A 25 -15.78 22.56 14.69
N SER A 26 -15.78 21.58 15.60
CA SER A 26 -14.76 21.29 16.62
C SER A 26 -14.84 19.86 17.22
N THR A 27 -13.69 19.35 17.68
CA THR A 27 -13.43 18.64 18.95
C THR A 27 -14.29 17.46 19.45
N SER A 28 -13.60 16.34 19.75
CA SER A 28 -13.76 15.61 21.04
C SER A 28 -12.50 14.81 21.42
N ASN A 29 -12.19 14.81 22.74
CA ASN A 29 -10.96 14.27 23.34
C ASN A 29 -10.95 12.74 23.51
N SER A 30 -9.75 12.16 23.52
CA SER A 30 -9.20 11.28 24.59
C SER A 30 -7.78 10.86 24.17
N THR A 31 -6.70 10.82 24.94
CA THR A 31 -6.31 11.18 26.32
C THR A 31 -4.81 10.86 26.36
N GLU A 32 -3.95 11.75 26.86
CA GLU A 32 -2.51 11.47 27.02
C GLU A 32 -2.25 10.44 28.15
N SER A 33 -1.20 9.63 27.98
CA SER A 33 -0.41 9.13 29.11
C SER A 33 1.03 8.87 28.65
N SER A 34 1.99 9.01 29.57
CA SER A 34 3.36 9.45 29.27
C SER A 34 4.47 8.37 29.32
N THR A 35 5.45 8.55 28.43
CA THR A 35 6.88 8.09 28.36
C THR A 35 7.53 7.82 29.75
N PRO A 36 8.45 6.83 29.95
CA PRO A 36 9.62 6.44 29.12
C PRO A 36 9.83 4.89 28.96
N GLU A 37 10.95 4.25 28.57
CA GLU A 37 12.38 4.66 28.32
C GLU A 37 13.11 3.73 27.31
N ASN A 38 14.45 3.75 27.25
CA ASN A 38 15.35 3.03 26.32
C ASN A 38 15.66 1.56 26.71
N ASN A 39 15.65 0.63 25.75
CA ASN A 39 16.84 -0.15 25.34
C ASN A 39 16.53 -1.13 24.17
N PRO A 40 17.54 -1.49 23.32
CA PRO A 40 17.34 -2.38 22.17
C PRO A 40 17.60 -3.86 22.52
N THR A 41 16.66 -4.75 22.23
CA THR A 41 16.83 -6.22 22.32
C THR A 41 16.08 -6.91 21.16
N PRO A 42 16.59 -8.02 20.57
CA PRO A 42 16.18 -8.46 19.23
C PRO A 42 14.74 -8.98 19.08
N ALA A 43 14.28 -9.01 17.83
CA ALA A 43 12.98 -9.53 17.44
C ALA A 43 12.86 -11.04 17.66
N GLU A 44 12.28 -11.44 18.79
CA GLU A 44 11.72 -12.77 19.00
C GLU A 44 10.19 -12.72 19.08
N THR A 45 9.59 -13.79 18.55
CA THR A 45 8.18 -14.14 18.46
C THR A 45 7.26 -13.53 19.53
N THR A 46 6.59 -12.42 19.21
CA THR A 46 5.34 -12.02 19.86
C THR A 46 4.23 -12.97 19.38
N SER A 47 4.02 -14.08 20.08
CA SER A 47 2.96 -15.05 19.79
C SER A 47 1.59 -14.49 20.18
N ASN A 48 1.07 -13.53 19.41
CA ASN A 48 -0.35 -13.24 19.43
C ASN A 48 -1.11 -14.53 19.06
N PRO A 49 -1.93 -15.11 19.96
CA PRO A 49 -2.54 -16.42 19.74
C PRO A 49 -3.42 -16.46 18.49
N GLN A 50 -3.92 -15.31 18.04
CA GLN A 50 -4.76 -15.16 16.85
C GLN A 50 -4.06 -15.55 15.53
N PHE A 51 -2.73 -15.54 15.46
CA PHE A 51 -1.96 -15.87 14.24
C PHE A 51 -1.19 -17.19 14.31
N SER A 52 -1.38 -17.96 15.38
CA SER A 52 -0.68 -19.23 15.64
C SER A 52 -0.92 -20.33 14.60
N ASN A 53 -2.07 -20.30 13.91
CA ASN A 53 -2.49 -21.31 12.93
C ASN A 53 -2.40 -20.84 11.47
N LEU A 54 -1.74 -19.71 11.19
CA LEU A 54 -1.59 -19.21 9.81
C LEU A 54 -0.30 -19.74 9.15
N PRO A 55 -0.30 -19.94 7.81
CA PRO A 55 0.93 -20.19 7.07
C PRO A 55 1.98 -19.12 7.34
N ARG A 56 3.23 -19.54 7.56
CA ARG A 56 4.33 -18.68 7.95
C ARG A 56 5.62 -19.08 7.25
N LEU A 57 6.40 -18.09 6.82
CA LEU A 57 7.74 -18.26 6.26
C LEU A 57 8.73 -17.47 7.13
N ASP A 58 9.67 -18.13 7.79
CA ASP A 58 10.63 -17.47 8.71
C ASP A 58 11.94 -17.00 8.05
N LYS A 59 12.09 -17.27 6.74
CA LYS A 59 13.31 -17.02 5.96
C LYS A 59 12.93 -16.46 4.59
N LYS A 60 13.93 -16.30 3.72
CA LYS A 60 13.69 -16.00 2.31
C LYS A 60 13.27 -17.25 1.53
N ALA A 61 12.38 -17.06 0.55
CA ALA A 61 12.05 -18.06 -0.48
C ALA A 61 12.20 -17.43 -1.87
N THR A 62 12.34 -18.27 -2.90
CA THR A 62 12.43 -17.83 -4.30
C THR A 62 11.28 -18.41 -5.08
N VAL A 63 10.50 -17.54 -5.75
CA VAL A 63 9.37 -17.92 -6.60
C VAL A 63 9.66 -17.49 -8.05
N GLU A 64 9.31 -18.32 -9.02
CA GLU A 64 9.38 -17.98 -10.44
C GLU A 64 7.97 -17.70 -10.98
N LEU A 65 7.69 -16.44 -11.34
CA LEU A 65 6.46 -16.05 -12.01
C LEU A 65 6.66 -16.07 -13.53
N ARG A 66 5.85 -16.84 -14.26
CA ARG A 66 5.92 -16.90 -15.74
C ARG A 66 4.87 -16.01 -16.39
N VAL A 67 5.30 -14.95 -17.06
CA VAL A 67 4.43 -14.03 -17.80
C VAL A 67 4.65 -14.22 -19.29
N LYS A 68 3.67 -14.79 -20.00
CA LYS A 68 3.74 -15.10 -21.44
C LYS A 68 4.99 -15.93 -21.83
N GLY A 69 5.40 -16.85 -20.96
CA GLY A 69 6.59 -17.69 -21.13
C GLY A 69 7.90 -17.08 -20.63
N SER A 70 7.95 -15.77 -20.37
CA SER A 70 9.12 -15.11 -19.78
C SER A 70 9.13 -15.28 -18.25
N PRO A 71 10.23 -15.77 -17.64
CA PRO A 71 10.34 -15.89 -16.19
C PRO A 71 10.65 -14.55 -15.52
N ILE A 72 10.11 -14.36 -14.31
CA ILE A 72 10.40 -13.26 -13.39
C ILE A 72 10.70 -13.91 -12.03
N THR A 73 11.94 -13.78 -11.56
CA THR A 73 12.33 -14.29 -10.24
C THR A 73 11.94 -13.30 -9.14
N ILE A 74 11.24 -13.79 -8.11
CA ILE A 74 10.80 -13.02 -6.95
C ILE A 74 11.46 -13.61 -5.71
N GLU A 75 12.18 -12.79 -4.94
CA GLU A 75 12.63 -13.14 -3.60
C GLU A 75 11.53 -12.71 -2.60
N VAL A 76 11.03 -13.65 -1.82
CA VAL A 76 9.97 -13.43 -0.82
C VAL A 76 10.62 -13.32 0.56
N ASP A 77 10.49 -12.16 1.20
CA ASP A 77 11.10 -11.88 2.50
C ASP A 77 10.20 -12.28 3.69
N GLY A 78 10.29 -13.55 4.11
CA GLY A 78 9.64 -14.03 5.31
C GLY A 78 10.29 -13.56 6.62
N THR A 79 11.53 -13.07 6.60
CA THR A 79 12.16 -12.56 7.82
C THR A 79 11.52 -11.24 8.27
N ASN A 80 11.20 -10.34 7.33
CA ASN A 80 10.50 -9.08 7.62
C ASN A 80 8.96 -9.18 7.55
N ALA A 81 8.39 -10.11 6.78
CA ALA A 81 6.93 -10.24 6.60
C ALA A 81 6.42 -11.69 6.75
N PRO A 82 6.65 -12.38 7.88
CA PRO A 82 6.55 -13.84 8.01
C PRO A 82 5.17 -14.44 7.67
N ILE A 83 4.07 -13.79 8.10
CA ILE A 83 2.71 -14.28 7.84
C ILE A 83 2.30 -14.03 6.37
N THR A 84 2.57 -12.83 5.84
CA THR A 84 2.24 -12.48 4.46
C THR A 84 3.04 -13.33 3.46
N ALA A 85 4.34 -13.52 3.73
CA ALA A 85 5.21 -14.37 2.96
C ALA A 85 4.79 -15.85 3.02
N GLY A 86 4.44 -16.34 4.21
CA GLY A 86 3.93 -17.71 4.39
C GLY A 86 2.64 -17.97 3.62
N ASN A 87 1.67 -17.06 3.72
CA ASN A 87 0.42 -17.14 2.97
C ASN A 87 0.64 -17.04 1.45
N PHE A 88 1.55 -16.17 0.98
CA PHE A 88 1.88 -16.08 -0.43
C PHE A 88 2.50 -17.37 -0.98
N VAL A 89 3.47 -17.95 -0.28
CA VAL A 89 4.11 -19.22 -0.68
C VAL A 89 3.12 -20.39 -0.64
N ASP A 90 2.28 -20.48 0.40
CA ASP A 90 1.23 -21.50 0.50
C ASP A 90 0.22 -21.44 -0.66
N LEU A 91 -0.14 -20.24 -1.14
CA LEU A 91 -0.99 -20.05 -2.32
C LEU A 91 -0.27 -20.37 -3.64
N VAL A 92 1.05 -20.14 -3.73
CA VAL A 92 1.89 -20.56 -4.86
C VAL A 92 1.99 -22.08 -4.93
N ASP A 93 2.28 -22.76 -3.82
CA ASP A 93 2.41 -24.22 -3.75
C ASP A 93 1.08 -24.93 -4.08
N LYS A 94 -0.05 -24.27 -3.83
CA LYS A 94 -1.41 -24.72 -4.20
C LYS A 94 -1.80 -24.40 -5.65
N GLY A 95 -0.95 -23.73 -6.43
CA GLY A 95 -1.23 -23.34 -7.82
C GLY A 95 -2.31 -22.27 -7.97
N VAL A 96 -2.65 -21.52 -6.92
CA VAL A 96 -3.79 -20.57 -6.93
C VAL A 96 -3.57 -19.41 -7.91
N TYR A 97 -2.32 -19.06 -8.19
CA TYR A 97 -1.94 -18.01 -9.12
C TYR A 97 -1.80 -18.48 -10.59
N ASP A 98 -1.90 -19.79 -10.85
CA ASP A 98 -1.72 -20.33 -12.20
C ASP A 98 -2.85 -19.92 -13.14
N GLY A 99 -2.47 -19.42 -14.33
CA GLY A 99 -3.42 -18.96 -15.34
C GLY A 99 -4.09 -17.61 -15.03
N LEU A 100 -3.84 -17.00 -13.87
CA LEU A 100 -4.38 -15.68 -13.52
C LEU A 100 -3.74 -14.55 -14.36
N VAL A 101 -4.44 -13.41 -14.42
CA VAL A 101 -4.02 -12.23 -15.17
C VAL A 101 -3.67 -11.05 -14.26
N PHE A 102 -2.88 -10.11 -14.80
CA PHE A 102 -2.80 -8.77 -14.24
C PHE A 102 -4.01 -7.96 -14.70
N HIS A 103 -5.06 -7.90 -13.88
CA HIS A 103 -6.29 -7.17 -14.19
C HIS A 103 -6.09 -5.65 -14.19
N ARG A 104 -5.06 -5.14 -13.49
CA ARG A 104 -4.76 -3.70 -13.42
C ARG A 104 -3.29 -3.42 -13.68
N VAL A 105 -3.02 -2.54 -14.65
CA VAL A 105 -1.67 -2.11 -15.05
C VAL A 105 -1.65 -0.60 -15.21
N VAL A 106 -0.94 0.11 -14.33
CA VAL A 106 -0.83 1.58 -14.35
C VAL A 106 0.45 2.00 -15.06
N ARG A 107 0.29 2.63 -16.24
CA ARG A 107 1.40 3.13 -17.07
C ARG A 107 1.49 4.65 -17.14
N GLU A 108 0.37 5.32 -16.93
CA GLU A 108 0.19 6.76 -17.14
C GLU A 108 -0.42 7.41 -15.88
N PRO A 109 -0.10 8.68 -15.57
CA PRO A 109 0.86 9.54 -16.29
C PRO A 109 2.33 9.13 -16.08
N GLN A 110 2.61 8.26 -15.11
CA GLN A 110 3.89 7.57 -14.94
C GLN A 110 3.64 6.09 -14.59
N PRO A 111 4.56 5.17 -14.92
CA PRO A 111 4.45 3.77 -14.50
C PRO A 111 4.42 3.64 -12.98
N PHE A 112 3.49 2.84 -12.45
CA PHE A 112 3.34 2.69 -10.99
C PHE A 112 3.28 1.22 -10.55
N VAL A 113 2.19 0.49 -10.82
CA VAL A 113 2.06 -0.93 -10.42
C VAL A 113 1.44 -1.79 -11.51
N VAL A 114 1.78 -3.08 -11.47
CA VAL A 114 0.92 -4.17 -11.98
C VAL A 114 0.27 -4.86 -10.78
N GLN A 115 -1.01 -5.19 -10.89
CA GLN A 115 -1.80 -5.86 -9.88
C GLN A 115 -2.53 -7.04 -10.54
N GLY A 116 -2.48 -8.18 -9.86
CA GLY A 116 -3.06 -9.46 -10.25
C GLY A 116 -3.38 -10.28 -9.00
N GLY A 117 -3.56 -11.58 -9.15
CA GLY A 117 -3.85 -12.47 -8.02
C GLY A 117 -5.31 -12.49 -7.57
N ASP A 118 -6.21 -11.91 -8.37
CA ASP A 118 -7.66 -12.06 -8.21
C ASP A 118 -8.17 -13.19 -9.14
N PRO A 119 -8.79 -14.26 -8.60
CA PRO A 119 -9.40 -15.33 -9.40
C PRO A 119 -10.66 -14.93 -10.19
N GLN A 120 -11.24 -13.75 -9.95
CA GLN A 120 -12.43 -13.24 -10.65
C GLN A 120 -12.08 -12.18 -11.70
N GLY A 121 -10.99 -11.44 -11.50
CA GLY A 121 -10.47 -10.42 -12.45
C GLY A 121 -10.96 -9.01 -12.16
#